data_AF-A0A433EAA0-F1
#
_entry.id   AF-A0A433EAA0-F1
#
_cell.length_a   1.000
_cell.length_b   1.000
_cell.length_c   1.000
_cell.angle_alpha   90.00
_cell.angle_beta   90.00
_cell.angle_gamma   90.00
#
_symmetry.space_group_name_H-M   'P 1'
#
loop_
_entity.id
_entity.type
_entity.pdbx_description
1 polymer ?
#
loop_
_entity_poly.entity_id
_entity_poly.type
_entity_poly.pdbx_seq_one_letter_code
_entity_poly.pdbx_strand_id
1 'polypeptide(L)'
;MRTERTARFEEAVRQLGGGTVEARMGAARTLVILADEWLADTAVTEHERHHQVQTIIDALCESIRSPFSLAYRAELWADEPTGDLQEQSRFYAERAELVAEAKVRRSILTEIHERVRWMTTKTVSQNPYAPLKTGDFSPGTWSGFAYDFSGTLFFYPVDFRGSCWGQGLNLSGCTHREDANLTGSYYGGPADFSGSTYADDADFFGSVYAGATDFSGCAYGGYTRFGGSLYREFVNFSGSTFGPYAGFISSVYRSDADFSGCTYTGYMSASQCAYHGRAIFTGSTYNSDTRLNHSHYSRAARLDSCTYKGDAFLHDNTYCGTFNASGCTYTNPASFDRCTYLQDASFVGSTFGHYFTGSDSAYYGRVAFNRCRSTGYVTFAGSIFHEEVNFTGNVYGMNLSVREAVFLEGVDCSNSVCHERAANFREAAFMGGASFAGFRFVANEPAFDRCLFNPMAGYLFNVAMGSEHCIPMAAGCPSFPIGSRTLTEQGLIRLSSYRQSINRAAKALEVMTRRTGQDSPEVLEARTELRAASEALASWVRSLTAPDTAR
;
A
#
# COMPACT_ATOMS: atom_id res chain seq x y z
N MET A 1 45.47 -31.87 0.96
CA MET A 1 44.13 -31.31 1.23
C MET A 1 43.85 -30.03 0.45
N ARG A 2 44.49 -28.88 0.70
CA ARG A 2 44.17 -27.63 -0.04
C ARG A 2 44.35 -27.75 -1.56
N THR A 3 45.51 -28.23 -2.02
CA THR A 3 45.79 -28.45 -3.46
C THR A 3 44.83 -29.43 -4.13
N GLU A 4 44.39 -30.45 -3.38
CA GLU A 4 43.44 -31.46 -3.86
C GLU A 4 42.02 -30.89 -4.02
N ARG A 5 41.57 -30.09 -3.04
CA ARG A 5 40.31 -29.35 -3.13
C ARG A 5 40.29 -28.37 -4.30
N THR A 6 41.39 -27.66 -4.53
CA THR A 6 41.53 -26.76 -5.69
C THR A 6 41.44 -27.52 -7.01
N ALA A 7 42.13 -28.67 -7.15
CA ALA A 7 42.03 -29.47 -8.36
C ALA A 7 40.62 -30.04 -8.61
N ARG A 8 39.93 -30.48 -7.55
CA ARG A 8 38.51 -30.92 -7.61
C ARG A 8 37.59 -29.78 -8.04
N PHE A 9 37.80 -28.58 -7.51
CA PHE A 9 37.05 -27.38 -7.88
C PHE A 9 37.21 -27.05 -9.37
N GLU A 10 38.45 -26.92 -9.84
CA GLU A 10 38.75 -26.56 -11.23
C GLU A 10 38.16 -27.57 -12.22
N GLU A 11 38.30 -28.87 -11.93
CA GLU A 11 37.73 -29.92 -12.78
C GLU A 11 36.20 -29.91 -12.78
N ALA A 12 35.56 -29.69 -11.62
CA ALA A 12 34.11 -29.60 -11.54
C ALA A 12 33.57 -28.36 -12.29
N VAL A 13 34.19 -27.18 -12.14
CA VAL A 13 33.79 -25.98 -12.89
C VAL A 13 33.91 -26.22 -14.40
N ARG A 14 35.00 -26.84 -14.85
CA ARG A 14 35.20 -27.18 -16.26
C ARG A 14 34.12 -28.12 -16.80
N GLN A 15 33.76 -29.16 -16.04
CA GLN A 15 32.68 -30.07 -16.43
C GLN A 15 31.31 -29.40 -16.43
N LEU A 16 31.07 -28.47 -15.50
CA LEU A 16 29.81 -27.74 -15.38
C LEU A 16 29.51 -26.87 -16.62
N GLY A 17 30.55 -26.30 -17.24
CA GLY A 17 30.43 -25.41 -18.40
C GLY A 17 30.33 -26.10 -19.77
N GLY A 18 30.64 -27.39 -19.91
CA GLY A 18 30.72 -28.04 -21.22
C GLY A 18 30.51 -29.56 -21.26
N GLY A 19 30.13 -30.19 -20.14
CA GLY A 19 29.85 -31.62 -20.08
C GLY A 19 28.46 -32.02 -20.60
N THR A 20 28.23 -33.33 -20.67
CA THR A 20 26.86 -33.88 -20.82
C THR A 20 26.00 -33.51 -19.62
N VAL A 21 24.67 -33.65 -19.73
CA VAL A 21 23.73 -33.40 -18.62
C VAL A 21 24.16 -34.13 -17.35
N GLU A 22 24.50 -35.42 -17.45
CA GLU A 22 24.93 -36.24 -16.31
C GLU A 22 26.26 -35.75 -15.70
N ALA A 23 27.24 -35.39 -16.55
CA ALA A 23 28.52 -34.86 -16.11
C ALA A 23 28.34 -33.50 -15.39
N ARG A 24 27.51 -32.61 -15.94
CA ARG A 24 27.21 -31.30 -15.34
C ARG A 24 26.50 -31.44 -14.00
N MET A 25 25.52 -32.34 -13.89
CA MET A 25 24.88 -32.65 -12.61
C MET A 25 25.87 -33.26 -11.60
N GLY A 26 26.79 -34.14 -12.05
CA GLY A 26 27.85 -34.70 -11.20
C GLY A 26 28.85 -33.65 -10.72
N ALA A 27 29.21 -32.71 -11.58
CA ALA A 27 30.06 -31.58 -11.26
C ALA A 27 29.39 -30.64 -10.24
N ALA A 28 28.12 -30.29 -10.44
CA ALA A 28 27.35 -29.49 -9.49
C ALA A 28 27.33 -30.13 -8.08
N ARG A 29 27.07 -31.44 -7.99
CA ARG A 29 27.13 -32.17 -6.71
C ARG A 29 28.52 -32.13 -6.07
N THR A 30 29.57 -32.22 -6.89
CA THR A 30 30.96 -32.17 -6.41
C THR A 30 31.29 -30.80 -5.82
N LEU A 31 30.86 -29.72 -6.48
CA LEU A 31 31.00 -28.36 -5.97
C LEU A 31 30.25 -28.17 -4.65
N VAL A 32 29.00 -28.63 -4.59
CA VAL A 32 28.18 -28.58 -3.38
C VAL A 32 28.86 -29.31 -2.20
N ILE A 33 29.33 -30.54 -2.42
CA ILE A 33 30.07 -31.30 -1.41
C ILE A 33 31.34 -30.55 -0.97
N LEU A 34 32.06 -29.95 -1.93
CA LEU A 34 33.28 -29.21 -1.63
C LEU A 34 33.02 -27.98 -0.76
N ALA A 35 31.92 -27.26 -1.00
CA ALA A 35 31.49 -26.16 -0.14
C ALA A 35 31.17 -26.63 1.28
N ASP A 36 30.42 -27.74 1.42
CA ASP A 36 30.11 -28.32 2.74
C ASP A 36 31.40 -28.80 3.46
N GLU A 37 32.35 -29.39 2.73
CA GLU A 37 33.67 -29.76 3.25
C GLU A 37 34.47 -28.55 3.76
N TRP A 38 34.46 -27.44 3.00
CA TRP A 38 35.12 -26.20 3.41
C TRP A 38 34.48 -25.61 4.66
N LEU A 39 33.14 -25.61 4.75
CA LEU A 39 32.41 -25.14 5.94
C LEU A 39 32.74 -25.95 7.19
N ALA A 40 32.91 -27.26 7.06
CA ALA A 40 33.24 -28.16 8.17
C ALA A 40 34.72 -28.09 8.61
N ASP A 41 35.60 -27.46 7.83
CA ASP A 41 37.04 -27.46 8.08
C ASP A 41 37.45 -26.45 9.17
N THR A 42 37.49 -26.92 10.42
CA THR A 42 37.92 -26.13 11.57
C THR A 42 39.43 -25.86 11.61
N ALA A 43 40.23 -26.45 10.73
CA ALA A 43 41.68 -26.23 10.68
C ALA A 43 42.08 -24.95 9.92
N VAL A 44 41.18 -24.39 9.11
CA VAL A 44 41.36 -23.10 8.43
C VAL A 44 40.60 -21.96 9.13
N THR A 45 40.95 -20.71 8.82
CA THR A 45 40.28 -19.55 9.41
C THR A 45 38.84 -19.44 8.89
N GLU A 46 37.95 -18.81 9.68
CA GLU A 46 36.57 -18.55 9.25
C GLU A 46 36.52 -17.72 7.96
N HIS A 47 37.39 -16.71 7.86
CA HIS A 47 37.51 -15.88 6.66
C HIS A 47 37.88 -16.70 5.42
N GLU A 48 38.86 -17.61 5.53
CA GLU A 48 39.24 -18.48 4.42
C GLU A 48 38.11 -19.47 4.06
N ARG A 49 37.46 -20.10 5.04
CA ARG A 49 36.30 -20.97 4.77
C ARG A 49 35.23 -20.20 4.00
N HIS A 50 34.88 -19.03 4.50
CA HIS A 50 33.85 -18.19 3.91
C HIS A 50 34.21 -17.79 2.47
N HIS A 51 35.45 -17.36 2.23
CA HIS A 51 35.93 -17.01 0.89
C HIS A 51 35.84 -18.20 -0.09
N GLN A 52 36.29 -19.39 0.32
CA GLN A 52 36.26 -20.57 -0.55
C GLN A 52 34.83 -21.02 -0.88
N VAL A 53 33.93 -20.97 0.11
CA VAL A 53 32.53 -21.34 -0.09
C VAL A 53 31.80 -20.33 -0.97
N GLN A 54 32.03 -19.03 -0.78
CA GLN A 54 31.48 -17.99 -1.66
C GLN A 54 31.96 -18.19 -3.09
N THR A 55 33.25 -18.50 -3.31
CA THR A 55 33.79 -18.78 -4.66
C THR A 55 33.06 -19.95 -5.34
N ILE A 56 32.70 -20.99 -4.58
CA ILE A 56 31.93 -22.13 -5.09
C ILE A 56 30.49 -21.73 -5.41
N ILE A 57 29.84 -20.97 -4.53
CA ILE A 57 28.48 -20.44 -4.76
C ILE A 57 28.45 -19.57 -6.02
N ASP A 58 29.44 -18.69 -6.20
CA ASP A 58 29.55 -17.81 -7.36
C ASP A 58 29.63 -18.61 -8.66
N ALA A 59 30.39 -19.72 -8.69
CA ALA A 59 30.47 -20.61 -9.85
C ALA A 59 29.14 -21.33 -10.15
N LEU A 60 28.39 -21.73 -9.11
CA LEU A 60 27.06 -22.32 -9.27
C LEU A 60 26.05 -21.28 -9.80
N CYS A 61 26.08 -20.06 -9.27
CA CYS A 61 25.27 -18.94 -9.72
C CYS A 61 25.60 -18.53 -11.16
N GLU A 62 26.88 -18.50 -11.55
CA GLU A 62 27.32 -18.22 -12.92
C GLU A 62 26.80 -19.27 -13.92
N SER A 63 26.77 -20.55 -13.54
CA SER A 63 26.15 -21.62 -14.35
C SER A 63 24.66 -21.38 -14.58
N ILE A 64 23.93 -20.89 -13.58
CA ILE A 64 22.51 -20.54 -13.70
C ILE A 64 22.31 -19.30 -14.58
N ARG A 65 23.16 -18.27 -14.41
CA ARG A 65 23.13 -17.02 -15.21
C ARG A 65 23.56 -17.21 -16.67
N SER A 66 24.28 -18.28 -16.97
CA SER A 66 24.85 -18.52 -18.30
C SER A 66 23.76 -18.48 -19.40
N PRO A 67 23.95 -17.74 -20.50
CA PRO A 67 22.98 -17.68 -21.58
C PRO A 67 22.66 -19.06 -22.17
N PHE A 68 21.39 -19.30 -22.49
CA PHE A 68 20.95 -20.51 -23.20
C PHE A 68 20.01 -20.13 -24.34
N SER A 69 20.52 -20.19 -25.58
CA SER A 69 19.86 -19.61 -26.77
C SER A 69 18.46 -20.15 -27.03
N LEU A 70 18.21 -21.45 -26.79
CA LEU A 70 16.90 -22.06 -27.01
C LEU A 70 15.82 -21.47 -26.09
N ALA A 71 16.16 -21.02 -24.88
CA ALA A 71 15.19 -20.44 -23.94
C ALA A 71 14.59 -19.10 -24.43
N TYR A 72 15.22 -18.46 -25.42
CA TYR A 72 14.74 -17.21 -26.03
C TYR A 72 13.81 -17.45 -27.23
N ARG A 73 13.68 -18.69 -27.72
CA ARG A 73 12.85 -19.01 -28.89
C ARG A 73 11.40 -19.18 -28.50
N ALA A 74 10.55 -18.25 -28.93
CA ALA A 74 9.14 -18.21 -28.59
C ALA A 74 8.38 -19.46 -29.06
N GLU A 75 8.75 -20.00 -30.21
CA GLU A 75 8.09 -21.17 -30.79
C GLU A 75 8.19 -22.42 -29.91
N LEU A 76 9.26 -22.57 -29.11
CA LEU A 76 9.46 -23.75 -28.24
C LEU A 76 8.48 -23.81 -27.05
N TRP A 77 7.67 -22.76 -26.87
CA TRP A 77 6.65 -22.64 -25.83
C TRP A 77 5.23 -22.91 -26.35
N ALA A 78 5.08 -23.28 -27.63
CA ALA A 78 3.80 -23.71 -28.18
C ALA A 78 3.46 -25.16 -27.75
N ASP A 79 2.16 -25.45 -27.63
CA ASP A 79 1.66 -26.79 -27.29
C ASP A 79 2.08 -27.83 -28.34
N GLU A 80 1.93 -27.48 -29.62
CA GLU A 80 2.24 -28.33 -30.77
C GLU A 80 3.14 -27.61 -31.79
N PRO A 81 4.04 -28.35 -32.47
CA PRO A 81 4.83 -27.80 -33.55
C PRO A 81 3.96 -27.49 -34.77
N THR A 82 4.28 -26.38 -35.43
CA THR A 82 3.79 -26.08 -36.79
C THR A 82 4.84 -26.49 -37.82
N GLY A 83 4.42 -26.93 -39.01
CA GLY A 83 5.32 -27.17 -40.13
C GLY A 83 5.39 -28.61 -40.60
N ASP A 84 6.36 -28.90 -41.46
CA ASP A 84 6.59 -30.24 -42.03
C ASP A 84 7.20 -31.23 -41.03
N LEU A 85 7.33 -32.51 -41.42
CA LEU A 85 7.87 -33.55 -40.53
C LEU A 85 9.31 -33.26 -40.05
N GLN A 86 10.12 -32.57 -40.85
CA GLN A 86 11.49 -32.24 -40.49
C GLN A 86 11.51 -31.09 -39.48
N GLU A 87 10.68 -30.07 -39.69
CA GLU A 87 10.48 -28.97 -38.74
C GLU A 87 9.93 -29.46 -37.40
N GLN A 88 8.95 -30.37 -37.42
CA GLN A 88 8.41 -31.01 -36.21
C GLN A 88 9.49 -31.82 -35.48
N SER A 89 10.31 -32.60 -36.19
CA SER A 89 11.41 -33.37 -35.58
C SER A 89 12.45 -32.47 -34.92
N ARG A 90 12.80 -31.35 -35.58
CA ARG A 90 13.71 -30.34 -35.04
C ARG A 90 13.13 -29.68 -33.78
N PHE A 91 11.85 -29.30 -33.80
CA PHE A 91 11.16 -28.74 -32.65
C PHE A 91 11.25 -29.66 -31.42
N TYR A 92 10.95 -30.95 -31.58
CA TYR A 92 10.99 -31.89 -30.46
C TYR A 92 12.42 -32.12 -29.94
N ALA A 93 13.43 -32.14 -30.82
CA ALA A 93 14.84 -32.25 -30.42
C ALA A 93 15.28 -31.02 -29.60
N GLU A 94 15.00 -29.81 -30.09
CA GLU A 94 15.34 -28.56 -29.41
C GLU A 94 14.58 -28.42 -28.07
N ARG A 95 13.32 -28.85 -28.02
CA ARG A 95 12.54 -28.88 -26.77
C ARG A 95 13.13 -29.87 -25.76
N ALA A 96 13.64 -31.02 -26.22
CA ALA A 96 14.32 -31.97 -25.35
C ALA A 96 15.63 -31.39 -24.78
N GLU A 97 16.40 -30.63 -25.58
CA GLU A 97 17.58 -29.91 -25.10
C GLU A 97 17.23 -28.84 -24.06
N LEU A 98 16.15 -28.08 -24.28
CA LEU A 98 15.65 -27.11 -23.31
C LEU A 98 15.25 -27.75 -21.99
N VAL A 99 14.52 -28.87 -22.03
CA VAL A 99 14.14 -29.65 -20.84
C VAL A 99 15.38 -30.21 -20.13
N ALA A 100 16.38 -30.66 -20.88
CA ALA A 100 17.63 -31.15 -20.33
C ALA A 100 18.43 -30.04 -19.61
N GLU A 101 18.52 -28.85 -20.19
CA GLU A 101 19.16 -27.70 -19.54
C GLU A 101 18.41 -27.27 -18.28
N ALA A 102 17.07 -27.19 -18.35
CA ALA A 102 16.23 -26.88 -17.22
C ALA A 102 16.48 -27.85 -16.07
N LYS A 103 16.62 -29.15 -16.35
CA LYS A 103 16.93 -30.18 -15.35
C LYS A 103 18.27 -29.92 -14.64
N VAL A 104 19.32 -29.53 -15.37
CA VAL A 104 20.64 -29.22 -14.77
C VAL A 104 20.53 -28.01 -13.84
N ARG A 105 19.98 -26.89 -14.32
CA ARG A 105 19.92 -25.65 -13.53
C ARG A 105 18.98 -25.74 -12.34
N ARG A 106 17.84 -26.40 -12.50
CA ARG A 106 16.94 -26.71 -11.38
C ARG A 106 17.63 -27.55 -10.32
N SER A 107 18.42 -28.55 -10.71
CA SER A 107 19.17 -29.36 -9.74
C SER A 107 20.15 -28.51 -8.93
N ILE A 108 20.84 -27.55 -9.56
CA ILE A 108 21.72 -26.62 -8.86
C ILE A 108 20.93 -25.73 -7.89
N LEU A 109 19.82 -25.16 -8.35
CA LEU A 109 18.94 -24.33 -7.53
C LEU A 109 18.37 -25.09 -6.33
N THR A 110 17.98 -26.36 -6.50
CA THR A 110 17.50 -27.21 -5.40
C THR A 110 18.59 -27.43 -4.35
N GLU A 111 19.83 -27.70 -4.75
CA GLU A 111 20.93 -27.87 -3.80
C GLU A 111 21.24 -26.60 -3.01
N ILE A 112 21.11 -25.43 -3.67
CA ILE A 112 21.21 -24.12 -3.01
C ILE A 112 20.04 -23.93 -2.03
N HIS A 113 18.81 -24.13 -2.51
CA HIS A 113 17.57 -23.93 -1.75
C HIS A 113 17.56 -24.74 -0.45
N GLU A 114 17.87 -26.04 -0.51
CA GLU A 114 17.91 -26.92 0.67
C GLU A 114 18.91 -26.44 1.74
N ARG A 115 19.97 -25.73 1.35
CA ARG A 115 21.01 -25.23 2.27
C ARG A 115 20.77 -23.81 2.78
N VAL A 116 19.96 -23.02 2.09
CA VAL A 116 19.50 -21.70 2.59
C VAL A 116 18.18 -21.81 3.35
N ARG A 117 17.45 -22.91 3.21
CA ARG A 117 16.16 -23.13 3.88
C ARG A 117 16.31 -23.05 5.40
N TRP A 118 15.50 -22.23 6.05
CA TRP A 118 15.48 -22.16 7.50
C TRP A 118 14.66 -23.31 8.10
N MET A 119 15.03 -23.71 9.32
CA MET A 119 14.31 -24.71 10.11
C MET A 119 13.62 -24.03 11.29
N THR A 120 12.41 -24.48 11.63
CA THR A 120 11.68 -23.98 12.79
C THR A 120 12.29 -24.50 14.09
N THR A 121 12.46 -23.63 15.08
CA THR A 121 12.99 -23.97 16.41
C THR A 121 11.92 -24.23 17.47
N LYS A 122 10.63 -24.08 17.11
CA LYS A 122 9.46 -24.35 17.97
C LYS A 122 8.55 -25.40 17.35
N THR A 123 7.73 -26.07 18.17
CA THR A 123 6.54 -26.79 17.70
C THR A 123 5.59 -25.76 17.08
N VAL A 124 5.63 -25.61 15.76
CA VAL A 124 4.88 -24.59 15.03
C VAL A 124 3.39 -24.88 15.14
N SER A 125 2.59 -23.83 15.38
CA SER A 125 1.19 -23.84 14.98
C SER A 125 1.09 -24.24 13.50
N GLN A 126 0.20 -25.15 13.16
CA GLN A 126 0.02 -25.71 11.80
C GLN A 126 -0.46 -24.68 10.74
N ASN A 127 -0.34 -23.37 10.98
CA ASN A 127 -0.73 -22.33 10.04
C ASN A 127 0.49 -21.89 9.20
N PRO A 128 0.64 -22.35 7.94
CA PRO A 128 1.70 -21.91 7.03
C PRO A 128 1.57 -20.45 6.61
N TYR A 129 0.48 -19.76 6.97
CA TYR A 129 0.23 -18.34 6.67
C TYR A 129 0.52 -17.39 7.83
N ALA A 130 1.06 -17.89 8.96
CA ALA A 130 1.48 -17.01 10.05
C ALA A 130 2.78 -16.26 9.66
N PRO A 131 2.87 -14.93 9.87
CA PRO A 131 4.06 -14.17 9.54
C PRO A 131 5.29 -14.72 10.28
N LEU A 132 6.43 -14.84 9.58
CA LEU A 132 7.69 -15.18 10.23
C LEU A 132 8.02 -14.16 11.33
N LYS A 133 8.34 -14.64 12.53
CA LYS A 133 8.88 -13.81 13.61
C LYS A 133 10.36 -14.12 13.77
N THR A 134 11.17 -13.07 13.87
CA THR A 134 12.61 -13.20 14.13
C THR A 134 12.84 -13.87 15.48
N GLY A 135 13.65 -14.94 15.49
CA GLY A 135 13.90 -15.77 16.67
C GLY A 135 13.16 -17.12 16.69
N ASP A 136 12.20 -17.34 15.78
CA ASP A 136 11.44 -18.60 15.69
C ASP A 136 12.06 -19.63 14.72
N PHE A 137 13.18 -19.30 14.09
CA PHE A 137 13.85 -20.17 13.13
C PHE A 137 15.38 -20.15 13.28
N SER A 138 16.01 -21.23 12.81
CA SER A 138 17.45 -21.35 12.63
C SER A 138 17.80 -21.25 11.14
N PRO A 139 18.74 -20.37 10.74
CA PRO A 139 19.22 -20.30 9.36
C PRO A 139 19.80 -21.65 8.87
N GLY A 140 19.66 -21.92 7.57
CA GLY A 140 20.36 -23.03 6.90
C GLY A 140 21.87 -22.78 6.79
N THR A 141 22.64 -23.83 6.49
CA THR A 141 24.12 -23.81 6.49
C THR A 141 24.73 -22.81 5.52
N TRP A 142 24.04 -22.49 4.43
CA TRP A 142 24.52 -21.52 3.44
C TRP A 142 23.85 -20.14 3.54
N SER A 143 23.02 -19.91 4.56
CA SER A 143 22.31 -18.63 4.72
C SER A 143 23.25 -17.44 4.91
N GLY A 144 24.49 -17.68 5.34
CA GLY A 144 25.49 -16.65 5.59
C GLY A 144 26.18 -16.10 4.35
N PHE A 145 25.78 -16.48 3.13
CA PHE A 145 26.45 -16.11 1.88
C PHE A 145 25.60 -15.18 1.00
N ALA A 146 26.24 -14.56 0.01
CA ALA A 146 25.58 -13.73 -0.99
C ALA A 146 25.31 -14.52 -2.28
N TYR A 147 24.22 -14.19 -2.97
CA TYR A 147 23.80 -14.89 -4.18
C TYR A 147 23.48 -13.90 -5.30
N ASP A 148 24.11 -14.10 -6.45
CA ASP A 148 23.88 -13.29 -7.65
C ASP A 148 23.28 -14.12 -8.78
N PHE A 149 21.98 -13.93 -9.00
CA PHE A 149 21.21 -14.47 -10.10
C PHE A 149 20.80 -13.38 -11.09
N SER A 150 21.37 -12.17 -11.02
CA SER A 150 20.96 -11.06 -11.87
C SER A 150 20.98 -11.39 -13.37
N GLY A 151 19.99 -10.87 -14.09
CA GLY A 151 19.84 -11.08 -15.53
C GLY A 151 19.47 -12.51 -15.94
N THR A 152 19.16 -13.41 -15.00
CA THR A 152 18.85 -14.80 -15.32
C THR A 152 17.50 -14.92 -16.02
N LEU A 153 17.46 -15.72 -17.09
CA LEU A 153 16.22 -16.25 -17.65
C LEU A 153 15.90 -17.60 -16.98
N PHE A 154 14.92 -17.59 -16.07
CA PHE A 154 14.33 -18.79 -15.47
C PHE A 154 13.21 -19.30 -16.38
N PHE A 155 13.53 -20.29 -17.20
CA PHE A 155 12.61 -20.96 -18.12
C PHE A 155 12.05 -22.27 -17.51
N TYR A 156 11.91 -22.27 -16.20
CA TYR A 156 11.42 -23.36 -15.35
C TYR A 156 10.98 -22.77 -14.00
N PRO A 157 10.19 -23.50 -13.18
CA PRO A 157 9.70 -22.98 -11.90
C PRO A 157 10.83 -22.74 -10.91
N VAL A 158 10.72 -21.65 -10.15
CA VAL A 158 11.65 -21.31 -9.06
C VAL A 158 10.95 -21.49 -7.72
N ASP A 159 11.50 -22.34 -6.86
CA ASP A 159 11.04 -22.53 -5.48
C ASP A 159 12.15 -22.13 -4.51
N PHE A 160 11.93 -21.04 -3.80
CA PHE A 160 12.75 -20.52 -2.71
C PHE A 160 11.94 -20.35 -1.43
N ARG A 161 10.88 -21.14 -1.25
CA ARG A 161 10.07 -21.06 -0.03
C ARG A 161 10.86 -21.32 1.22
N GLY A 162 10.62 -20.52 2.25
CA GLY A 162 11.26 -20.73 3.54
C GLY A 162 12.77 -20.54 3.49
N SER A 163 13.30 -19.71 2.57
CA SER A 163 14.74 -19.46 2.45
C SER A 163 15.21 -18.38 3.41
N CYS A 164 16.47 -18.46 3.83
CA CYS A 164 17.14 -17.45 4.65
C CYS A 164 18.34 -16.89 3.88
N TRP A 165 18.20 -15.67 3.37
CA TRP A 165 19.22 -14.95 2.61
C TRP A 165 19.91 -13.93 3.52
N GLY A 166 20.96 -14.35 4.22
CA GLY A 166 21.55 -13.57 5.32
C GLY A 166 22.44 -12.40 4.90
N GLN A 167 23.22 -12.52 3.82
CA GLN A 167 24.10 -11.43 3.35
C GLN A 167 23.53 -10.64 2.17
N GLY A 168 22.83 -11.30 1.25
CA GLY A 168 22.12 -10.62 0.18
C GLY A 168 21.67 -11.56 -0.93
N LEU A 169 20.64 -11.14 -1.66
CA LEU A 169 20.11 -11.84 -2.83
C LEU A 169 19.91 -10.83 -3.97
N ASN A 170 20.58 -11.05 -5.09
CA ASN A 170 20.40 -10.27 -6.30
C ASN A 170 19.68 -11.11 -7.36
N LEU A 171 18.43 -10.73 -7.63
CA LEU A 171 17.55 -11.22 -8.67
C LEU A 171 17.15 -10.08 -9.63
N SER A 172 17.90 -8.97 -9.68
CA SER A 172 17.60 -7.86 -10.59
C SER A 172 17.66 -8.28 -12.05
N GLY A 173 16.77 -7.73 -12.87
CA GLY A 173 16.72 -7.98 -14.31
C GLY A 173 16.40 -9.43 -14.69
N CYS A 174 15.86 -10.24 -13.77
CA CYS A 174 15.51 -11.63 -14.08
C CYS A 174 14.25 -11.71 -14.93
N THR A 175 14.11 -12.80 -15.69
CA THR A 175 12.86 -13.16 -16.37
C THR A 175 12.42 -14.54 -15.90
N HIS A 176 11.26 -14.63 -15.25
CA HIS A 176 10.61 -15.87 -14.85
C HIS A 176 9.50 -16.19 -15.85
N ARG A 177 9.65 -17.28 -16.61
CA ARG A 177 8.62 -17.73 -17.56
C ARG A 177 7.51 -18.57 -16.92
N GLU A 178 7.81 -19.20 -15.79
CA GLU A 178 6.91 -20.02 -15.00
C GLU A 178 6.87 -19.48 -13.56
N ASP A 179 6.09 -20.11 -12.69
CA ASP A 179 5.89 -19.73 -11.29
C ASP A 179 7.19 -19.44 -10.53
N ALA A 180 7.16 -18.35 -9.76
CA ALA A 180 8.21 -17.98 -8.81
C ALA A 180 7.65 -17.96 -7.38
N ASN A 181 8.07 -18.90 -6.54
CA ASN A 181 7.62 -19.01 -5.15
C ASN A 181 8.72 -18.68 -4.16
N LEU A 182 8.62 -17.52 -3.50
CA LEU A 182 9.58 -16.99 -2.55
C LEU A 182 8.96 -16.78 -1.16
N THR A 183 7.83 -17.44 -0.88
CA THR A 183 7.05 -17.23 0.35
C THR A 183 7.79 -17.63 1.63
N GLY A 184 7.41 -16.97 2.73
CA GLY A 184 7.91 -17.31 4.06
C GLY A 184 9.42 -17.19 4.19
N SER A 185 10.05 -16.31 3.40
CA SER A 185 11.50 -16.16 3.37
C SER A 185 11.98 -15.07 4.31
N TYR A 186 13.23 -15.16 4.73
CA TYR A 186 13.94 -14.15 5.52
C TYR A 186 15.08 -13.55 4.69
N TYR A 187 15.09 -12.23 4.55
CA TYR A 187 16.13 -11.48 3.85
C TYR A 187 16.89 -10.64 4.88
N GLY A 188 18.00 -11.18 5.37
CA GLY A 188 18.85 -10.56 6.38
C GLY A 188 19.65 -9.37 5.86
N GLY A 189 20.15 -9.49 4.63
CA GLY A 189 20.83 -8.44 3.90
C GLY A 189 19.96 -7.82 2.80
N PRO A 190 20.53 -6.94 1.95
CA PRO A 190 19.82 -6.36 0.82
C PRO A 190 19.26 -7.41 -0.14
N ALA A 191 18.04 -7.18 -0.63
CA ALA A 191 17.40 -8.03 -1.62
C ALA A 191 16.95 -7.20 -2.82
N ASP A 192 17.51 -7.49 -3.99
CA ASP A 192 17.24 -6.74 -5.22
C ASP A 192 16.50 -7.63 -6.22
N PHE A 193 15.26 -7.27 -6.54
CA PHE A 193 14.41 -7.90 -7.54
C PHE A 193 14.12 -6.94 -8.70
N SER A 194 14.71 -5.75 -8.71
CA SER A 194 14.35 -4.64 -9.59
C SER A 194 14.48 -5.00 -11.07
N GLY A 195 13.63 -4.39 -11.91
CA GLY A 195 13.67 -4.58 -13.37
C GLY A 195 13.33 -6.00 -13.85
N SER A 196 12.74 -6.84 -13.00
CA SER A 196 12.44 -8.23 -13.33
C SER A 196 11.08 -8.40 -14.00
N THR A 197 10.95 -9.45 -14.81
CA THR A 197 9.69 -9.87 -15.43
C THR A 197 9.25 -11.22 -14.88
N TYR A 198 8.00 -11.31 -14.44
CA TYR A 198 7.35 -12.54 -14.01
C TYR A 198 6.19 -12.80 -14.97
N ALA A 199 6.33 -13.73 -15.90
CA ALA A 199 5.30 -14.01 -16.90
C ALA A 199 4.07 -14.71 -16.29
N ASP A 200 4.30 -15.51 -15.25
CA ASP A 200 3.28 -16.24 -14.49
C ASP A 200 3.19 -15.73 -13.03
N ASP A 201 2.58 -16.51 -12.15
CA ASP A 201 2.39 -16.17 -10.74
C ASP A 201 3.71 -15.97 -9.97
N ALA A 202 3.74 -14.93 -9.13
CA ALA A 202 4.89 -14.59 -8.29
C ALA A 202 4.46 -14.37 -6.83
N ASP A 203 4.95 -15.22 -5.93
CA ASP A 203 4.51 -15.26 -4.54
C ASP A 203 5.64 -14.92 -3.55
N PHE A 204 5.57 -13.74 -2.95
CA PHE A 204 6.49 -13.20 -1.94
C PHE A 204 5.86 -13.15 -0.54
N PHE A 205 4.66 -13.72 -0.37
CA PHE A 205 3.85 -13.63 0.83
C PHE A 205 4.56 -14.10 2.11
N GLY A 206 4.24 -13.46 3.23
CA GLY A 206 4.63 -13.94 4.57
C GLY A 206 6.12 -13.80 4.89
N SER A 207 6.83 -12.93 4.18
CA SER A 207 8.29 -12.83 4.27
C SER A 207 8.73 -11.72 5.24
N VAL A 208 9.99 -11.81 5.70
CA VAL A 208 10.62 -10.78 6.53
C VAL A 208 11.82 -10.21 5.79
N TYR A 209 11.77 -8.92 5.49
CA TYR A 209 12.84 -8.16 4.87
C TYR A 209 13.52 -7.31 5.94
N ALA A 210 14.65 -7.81 6.45
CA ALA A 210 15.45 -7.10 7.43
C ALA A 210 16.42 -6.10 6.80
N GLY A 211 16.91 -6.37 5.58
CA GLY A 211 17.63 -5.40 4.75
C GLY A 211 16.70 -4.56 3.87
N ALA A 212 17.29 -3.57 3.18
CA ALA A 212 16.57 -2.80 2.16
C ALA A 212 16.21 -3.69 0.96
N THR A 213 15.01 -3.48 0.40
CA THR A 213 14.48 -4.33 -0.66
C THR A 213 14.00 -3.53 -1.85
N ASP A 214 14.38 -3.95 -3.05
CA ASP A 214 13.98 -3.30 -4.29
C ASP A 214 13.14 -4.25 -5.18
N PHE A 215 11.91 -3.85 -5.48
CA PHE A 215 10.95 -4.46 -6.40
C PHE A 215 10.51 -3.46 -7.50
N SER A 216 11.31 -2.43 -7.75
CA SER A 216 10.98 -1.35 -8.69
C SER A 216 11.16 -1.76 -10.14
N GLY A 217 10.39 -1.14 -11.03
CA GLY A 217 10.47 -1.35 -12.48
C GLY A 217 10.17 -2.78 -12.93
N CYS A 218 9.45 -3.56 -12.12
CA CYS A 218 9.11 -4.94 -12.44
C CYS A 218 7.84 -5.04 -13.28
N ALA A 219 7.73 -6.11 -14.06
CA ALA A 219 6.52 -6.48 -14.79
C ALA A 219 5.99 -7.83 -14.30
N TYR A 220 4.81 -7.83 -13.69
CA TYR A 220 4.15 -9.03 -13.21
C TYR A 220 2.94 -9.37 -14.09
N GLY A 221 3.02 -10.44 -14.86
CA GLY A 221 1.98 -10.91 -15.77
C GLY A 221 0.87 -11.72 -15.07
N GLY A 222 1.21 -12.48 -14.04
CA GLY A 222 0.28 -13.30 -13.25
C GLY A 222 -0.19 -12.66 -11.93
N TYR A 223 -0.72 -13.49 -11.04
CA TYR A 223 -1.11 -13.09 -9.68
C TYR A 223 0.13 -12.85 -8.84
N THR A 224 0.20 -11.67 -8.22
CA THR A 224 1.34 -11.29 -7.39
C THR A 224 0.95 -11.04 -5.94
N ARG A 225 1.67 -11.67 -5.00
CA ARG A 225 1.39 -11.57 -3.56
C ARG A 225 2.63 -11.13 -2.77
N PHE A 226 2.53 -9.98 -2.11
CA PHE A 226 3.52 -9.44 -1.16
C PHE A 226 2.99 -9.39 0.29
N GLY A 227 1.71 -9.67 0.48
CA GLY A 227 1.01 -9.54 1.75
C GLY A 227 1.60 -10.36 2.90
N GLY A 228 1.16 -10.06 4.13
CA GLY A 228 1.59 -10.75 5.34
C GLY A 228 3.08 -10.57 5.68
N SER A 229 3.74 -9.59 5.06
CA SER A 229 5.18 -9.40 5.16
C SER A 229 5.58 -8.28 6.11
N LEU A 230 6.80 -8.36 6.64
CA LEU A 230 7.43 -7.33 7.46
C LEU A 230 8.63 -6.73 6.72
N TYR A 231 8.59 -5.43 6.46
CA TYR A 231 9.70 -4.66 5.90
C TYR A 231 10.30 -3.79 7.01
N ARG A 232 11.55 -4.06 7.39
CA ARG A 232 12.25 -3.30 8.43
C ARG A 232 12.88 -2.02 7.91
N GLU A 233 13.50 -2.14 6.75
CA GLU A 233 14.16 -1.04 6.05
C GLU A 233 13.29 -0.56 4.89
N PHE A 234 13.83 0.38 4.11
CA PHE A 234 13.16 0.93 2.93
C PHE A 234 12.78 -0.18 1.94
N VAL A 235 11.57 -0.10 1.41
CA VAL A 235 11.10 -0.96 0.32
C VAL A 235 10.60 -0.14 -0.86
N ASN A 236 11.05 -0.51 -2.05
CA ASN A 236 10.72 0.17 -3.30
C ASN A 236 9.92 -0.74 -4.23
N PHE A 237 8.68 -0.37 -4.56
CA PHE A 237 7.84 -1.01 -5.59
C PHE A 237 7.61 -0.09 -6.80
N SER A 238 8.25 1.08 -6.84
CA SER A 238 7.90 2.15 -7.78
C SER A 238 8.09 1.75 -9.25
N GLY A 239 7.29 2.34 -10.13
CA GLY A 239 7.38 2.12 -11.58
C GLY A 239 7.03 0.71 -12.05
N SER A 240 6.49 -0.14 -11.17
CA SER A 240 6.14 -1.52 -11.52
C SER A 240 4.76 -1.64 -12.15
N THR A 241 4.60 -2.65 -13.00
CA THR A 241 3.33 -3.00 -13.64
C THR A 241 2.83 -4.34 -13.12
N PHE A 242 1.57 -4.39 -12.71
CA PHE A 242 0.91 -5.57 -12.20
C PHE A 242 -0.24 -6.00 -13.10
N GLY A 243 -0.29 -7.30 -13.38
CA GLY A 243 -1.29 -7.99 -14.19
C GLY A 243 -2.64 -8.11 -13.46
N PRO A 244 -3.25 -9.29 -13.44
CA PRO A 244 -4.63 -9.47 -12.97
C PRO A 244 -4.84 -9.20 -11.47
N TYR A 245 -3.80 -9.33 -10.64
CA TYR A 245 -3.90 -9.14 -9.19
C TYR A 245 -2.58 -8.70 -8.56
N ALA A 246 -2.64 -7.70 -7.68
CA ALA A 246 -1.53 -7.29 -6.81
C ALA A 246 -1.98 -7.18 -5.34
N GLY A 247 -1.50 -8.08 -4.49
CA GLY A 247 -1.88 -8.15 -3.07
C GLY A 247 -0.74 -7.78 -2.12
N PHE A 248 -0.92 -6.69 -1.37
CA PHE A 248 -0.01 -6.20 -0.32
C PHE A 248 -0.61 -6.32 1.09
N ILE A 249 -1.76 -6.98 1.21
CA ILE A 249 -2.60 -7.04 2.42
C ILE A 249 -1.84 -7.42 3.70
N SER A 250 -2.24 -6.85 4.83
CA SER A 250 -1.75 -7.25 6.16
C SER A 250 -0.22 -7.16 6.33
N SER A 251 0.41 -6.21 5.64
CA SER A 251 1.86 -5.98 5.71
C SER A 251 2.23 -4.87 6.69
N VAL A 252 3.45 -4.94 7.21
CA VAL A 252 4.01 -3.94 8.15
C VAL A 252 5.27 -3.33 7.54
N TYR A 253 5.29 -2.00 7.41
CA TYR A 253 6.41 -1.23 6.85
C TYR A 253 7.01 -0.34 7.95
N ARG A 254 8.18 -0.72 8.48
CA ARG A 254 8.84 0.01 9.57
C ARG A 254 9.55 1.27 9.08
N SER A 255 10.07 1.23 7.86
CA SER A 255 10.62 2.38 7.15
C SER A 255 9.68 2.82 6.03
N ASP A 256 10.15 3.75 5.20
CA ASP A 256 9.39 4.26 4.06
C ASP A 256 9.10 3.15 3.04
N ALA A 257 7.92 3.22 2.42
CA ALA A 257 7.47 2.29 1.39
C ALA A 257 7.00 3.08 0.16
N ASP A 258 7.63 2.82 -0.98
CA ASP A 258 7.38 3.51 -2.24
C ASP A 258 6.59 2.62 -3.21
N PHE A 259 5.42 3.08 -3.63
CA PHE A 259 4.49 2.50 -4.61
C PHE A 259 4.15 3.51 -5.72
N SER A 260 5.01 4.50 -5.93
CA SER A 260 4.76 5.59 -6.88
C SER A 260 4.92 5.15 -8.33
N GLY A 261 4.15 5.79 -9.23
CA GLY A 261 4.24 5.55 -10.66
C GLY A 261 3.91 4.12 -11.10
N CYS A 262 3.19 3.36 -10.28
CA CYS A 262 2.81 1.98 -10.60
C CYS A 262 1.59 1.93 -11.52
N THR A 263 1.50 0.87 -12.32
CA THR A 263 0.29 0.55 -13.10
C THR A 263 -0.29 -0.78 -12.65
N TYR A 264 -1.53 -0.75 -12.17
CA TYR A 264 -2.29 -1.94 -11.82
C TYR A 264 -3.33 -2.18 -12.91
N THR A 265 -3.18 -3.26 -13.69
CA THR A 265 -4.12 -3.59 -14.78
C THR A 265 -5.37 -4.26 -14.23
N GLY A 266 -5.21 -5.17 -13.27
CA GLY A 266 -6.28 -5.81 -12.52
C GLY A 266 -6.45 -5.24 -11.11
N TYR A 267 -6.99 -6.08 -10.22
CA TYR A 267 -7.38 -5.70 -8.87
C TYR A 267 -6.16 -5.48 -7.96
N MET A 268 -6.17 -4.39 -7.18
CA MET A 268 -5.09 -4.06 -6.24
C MET A 268 -5.62 -3.99 -4.80
N SER A 269 -4.90 -4.58 -3.86
CA SER A 269 -5.28 -4.57 -2.45
C SER A 269 -4.09 -4.36 -1.53
N ALA A 270 -4.06 -3.23 -0.82
CA ALA A 270 -3.14 -2.94 0.28
C ALA A 270 -3.91 -2.60 1.57
N SER A 271 -4.97 -3.37 1.84
CA SER A 271 -5.78 -3.25 3.04
C SER A 271 -5.07 -3.80 4.28
N GLN A 272 -5.53 -3.38 5.47
CA GLN A 272 -5.06 -3.91 6.75
C GLN A 272 -3.55 -3.75 6.98
N CYS A 273 -2.94 -2.73 6.37
CA CYS A 273 -1.51 -2.49 6.48
C CYS A 273 -1.16 -1.50 7.59
N ALA A 274 0.07 -1.60 8.11
CA ALA A 274 0.64 -0.63 9.04
C ALA A 274 1.90 -0.01 8.42
N TYR A 275 1.84 1.30 8.15
CA TYR A 275 2.95 2.08 7.62
C TYR A 275 3.52 2.97 8.72
N HIS A 276 4.67 2.58 9.28
CA HIS A 276 5.41 3.36 10.27
C HIS A 276 6.29 4.44 9.62
N GLY A 277 6.78 4.17 8.40
CA GLY A 277 7.39 5.14 7.50
C GLY A 277 6.37 5.94 6.69
N ARG A 278 6.86 6.75 5.74
CA ARG A 278 6.04 7.38 4.71
C ARG A 278 5.51 6.30 3.76
N ALA A 279 4.24 6.42 3.38
CA ALA A 279 3.64 5.58 2.34
C ALA A 279 3.40 6.45 1.10
N ILE A 280 4.02 6.09 -0.03
CA ILE A 280 4.04 6.91 -1.24
C ILE A 280 3.37 6.13 -2.37
N PHE A 281 2.20 6.58 -2.82
CA PHE A 281 1.43 6.01 -3.93
C PHE A 281 1.31 6.97 -5.11
N THR A 282 1.98 8.13 -5.03
CA THR A 282 1.86 9.25 -5.96
C THR A 282 1.98 8.83 -7.42
N GLY A 283 1.10 9.37 -8.28
CA GLY A 283 1.20 9.19 -9.73
C GLY A 283 0.84 7.80 -10.24
N SER A 284 0.22 6.95 -9.41
CA SER A 284 -0.13 5.57 -9.81
C SER A 284 -1.48 5.49 -10.54
N THR A 285 -1.60 4.50 -11.43
CA THR A 285 -2.81 4.22 -12.21
C THR A 285 -3.41 2.88 -11.83
N TYR A 286 -4.69 2.88 -11.48
CA TYR A 286 -5.46 1.71 -11.10
C TYR A 286 -6.57 1.48 -12.13
N ASN A 287 -6.45 0.44 -12.95
CA ASN A 287 -7.40 0.18 -14.04
C ASN A 287 -8.64 -0.63 -13.59
N SER A 288 -8.61 -1.19 -12.39
CA SER A 288 -9.72 -1.92 -11.78
C SER A 288 -9.92 -1.47 -10.33
N ASP A 289 -10.78 -2.19 -9.59
CA ASP A 289 -11.09 -1.91 -8.19
C ASP A 289 -9.82 -1.91 -7.32
N THR A 290 -9.77 -0.96 -6.40
CA THR A 290 -8.61 -0.70 -5.55
C THR A 290 -9.02 -0.63 -4.09
N ARG A 291 -8.39 -1.43 -3.23
CA ARG A 291 -8.61 -1.43 -1.78
C ARG A 291 -7.37 -0.96 -1.02
N LEU A 292 -7.48 0.21 -0.40
CA LEU A 292 -6.45 0.83 0.46
C LEU A 292 -7.03 1.13 1.86
N ASN A 293 -7.98 0.33 2.32
CA ASN A 293 -8.80 0.53 3.52
C ASN A 293 -8.26 -0.20 4.76
N HIS A 294 -8.83 0.12 5.93
CA HIS A 294 -8.48 -0.52 7.22
C HIS A 294 -6.99 -0.42 7.60
N SER A 295 -6.30 0.62 7.15
CA SER A 295 -4.84 0.76 7.31
C SER A 295 -4.48 1.90 8.26
N HIS A 296 -3.26 1.79 8.78
CA HIS A 296 -2.68 2.74 9.72
C HIS A 296 -1.46 3.43 9.11
N TYR A 297 -1.44 4.77 9.13
CA TYR A 297 -0.36 5.58 8.61
C TYR A 297 0.21 6.45 9.73
N SER A 298 1.39 6.08 10.21
CA SER A 298 2.13 6.78 11.26
C SER A 298 2.71 8.10 10.77
N ARG A 299 3.25 8.11 9.54
CA ARG A 299 3.81 9.29 8.87
C ARG A 299 2.94 9.69 7.68
N ALA A 300 3.48 10.57 6.83
CA ALA A 300 2.76 11.09 5.68
C ALA A 300 2.30 9.97 4.73
N ALA A 301 1.04 10.05 4.30
CA ALA A 301 0.46 9.23 3.25
C ALA A 301 0.26 10.11 2.00
N ARG A 302 0.99 9.79 0.92
CA ARG A 302 0.96 10.54 -0.34
C ARG A 302 0.27 9.70 -1.41
N LEU A 303 -0.91 10.11 -1.81
CA LEU A 303 -1.77 9.46 -2.81
C LEU A 303 -2.17 10.49 -3.88
N ASP A 304 -1.37 11.53 -4.09
CA ASP A 304 -1.65 12.61 -5.04
C ASP A 304 -1.35 12.21 -6.48
N SER A 305 -2.01 12.89 -7.42
CA SER A 305 -1.84 12.68 -8.87
C SER A 305 -2.18 11.25 -9.34
N CYS A 306 -3.02 10.51 -8.59
CA CYS A 306 -3.42 9.15 -8.92
C CYS A 306 -4.65 9.11 -9.85
N THR A 307 -4.75 8.05 -10.65
CA THR A 307 -5.93 7.77 -11.48
C THR A 307 -6.57 6.44 -11.08
N TYR A 308 -7.83 6.49 -10.66
CA TYR A 308 -8.65 5.32 -10.31
C TYR A 308 -9.75 5.15 -11.36
N LYS A 309 -9.70 4.04 -12.11
CA LYS A 309 -10.72 3.71 -13.13
C LYS A 309 -11.81 2.79 -12.58
N GLY A 310 -11.50 1.90 -11.65
CA GLY A 310 -12.48 1.11 -10.90
C GLY A 310 -12.92 1.78 -9.59
N ASP A 311 -13.66 1.05 -8.76
CA ASP A 311 -14.09 1.54 -7.45
C ASP A 311 -12.87 1.70 -6.51
N ALA A 312 -12.82 2.83 -5.80
CA ALA A 312 -11.73 3.18 -4.90
C ALA A 312 -12.20 3.10 -3.44
N PHE A 313 -11.76 2.07 -2.72
CA PHE A 313 -12.09 1.83 -1.32
C PHE A 313 -10.95 2.28 -0.40
N LEU A 314 -11.05 3.50 0.15
CA LEU A 314 -10.08 4.14 1.04
C LEU A 314 -10.67 4.47 2.42
N HIS A 315 -11.71 3.75 2.82
CA HIS A 315 -12.42 3.93 4.09
C HIS A 315 -11.71 3.26 5.29
N ASP A 316 -12.17 3.56 6.51
CA ASP A 316 -11.69 2.97 7.77
C ASP A 316 -10.17 3.14 8.01
N ASN A 317 -9.57 4.19 7.45
CA ASN A 317 -8.15 4.48 7.60
C ASN A 317 -7.86 5.46 8.74
N THR A 318 -6.69 5.31 9.36
CA THR A 318 -6.18 6.25 10.35
C THR A 318 -4.88 6.88 9.88
N TYR A 319 -4.89 8.20 9.66
CA TYR A 319 -3.73 8.99 9.23
C TYR A 319 -3.23 9.85 10.38
N CYS A 320 -2.05 9.50 10.91
CA CYS A 320 -1.40 10.24 11.98
C CYS A 320 -0.48 11.34 11.46
N GLY A 321 0.10 11.14 10.27
CA GLY A 321 0.77 12.18 9.51
C GLY A 321 -0.18 12.90 8.55
N THR A 322 0.37 13.82 7.76
CA THR A 322 -0.37 14.52 6.71
C THR A 322 -0.88 13.55 5.64
N PHE A 323 -2.08 13.80 5.14
CA PHE A 323 -2.69 13.04 4.05
C PHE A 323 -2.82 13.90 2.80
N ASN A 324 -2.36 13.41 1.65
CA ASN A 324 -2.47 14.12 0.38
C ASN A 324 -3.06 13.22 -0.71
N ALA A 325 -4.25 13.55 -1.21
CA ALA A 325 -4.90 12.97 -2.38
C ALA A 325 -5.33 14.08 -3.37
N SER A 326 -4.46 15.07 -3.56
CA SER A 326 -4.69 16.19 -4.47
C SER A 326 -4.46 15.79 -5.92
N GLY A 327 -5.19 16.41 -6.85
CA GLY A 327 -5.01 16.19 -8.29
C GLY A 327 -5.38 14.78 -8.75
N CYS A 328 -6.16 14.04 -7.98
CA CYS A 328 -6.56 12.68 -8.31
C CYS A 328 -7.79 12.67 -9.23
N THR A 329 -7.89 11.62 -10.05
CA THR A 329 -9.08 11.35 -10.85
C THR A 329 -9.70 10.03 -10.43
N TYR A 330 -10.96 10.08 -9.99
CA TYR A 330 -11.78 8.92 -9.66
C TYR A 330 -12.87 8.81 -10.71
N THR A 331 -12.78 7.84 -11.62
CA THR A 331 -13.79 7.65 -12.67
C THR A 331 -15.06 7.05 -12.10
N ASN A 332 -14.88 6.11 -11.17
CA ASN A 332 -15.90 5.36 -10.48
C ASN A 332 -15.99 5.79 -9.01
N PRO A 333 -16.95 5.24 -8.25
CA PRO A 333 -17.09 5.44 -6.81
C PRO A 333 -15.79 5.54 -6.00
N ALA A 334 -15.72 6.53 -5.11
CA ALA A 334 -14.60 6.69 -4.18
C ALA A 334 -15.11 6.87 -2.74
N SER A 335 -14.72 5.97 -1.84
CA SER A 335 -15.11 6.00 -0.43
C SER A 335 -13.91 6.24 0.47
N PHE A 336 -14.05 7.26 1.33
CA PHE A 336 -13.15 7.71 2.40
C PHE A 336 -13.91 7.74 3.73
N ASP A 337 -14.94 6.90 3.87
CA ASP A 337 -15.80 6.90 5.05
C ASP A 337 -15.05 6.39 6.29
N ARG A 338 -15.48 6.83 7.47
CA ARG A 338 -14.94 6.38 8.77
C ARG A 338 -13.42 6.56 8.89
N CYS A 339 -12.88 7.59 8.25
CA CYS A 339 -11.47 7.93 8.33
C CYS A 339 -11.17 8.86 9.51
N THR A 340 -9.94 8.78 10.02
CA THR A 340 -9.42 9.69 11.04
C THR A 340 -8.17 10.37 10.51
N TYR A 341 -8.17 11.70 10.47
CA TYR A 341 -7.03 12.52 10.03
C TYR A 341 -6.55 13.36 11.22
N LEU A 342 -5.38 13.04 11.77
CA LEU A 342 -4.82 13.75 12.93
C LEU A 342 -4.04 15.02 12.55
N GLN A 343 -3.72 15.17 11.26
CA GLN A 343 -3.00 16.29 10.69
C GLN A 343 -3.71 16.74 9.41
N ASP A 344 -3.15 17.75 8.75
CA ASP A 344 -3.74 18.33 7.53
C ASP A 344 -4.01 17.28 6.44
N ALA A 345 -5.18 17.40 5.82
CA ALA A 345 -5.66 16.53 4.73
C ALA A 345 -6.00 17.36 3.48
N SER A 346 -5.52 16.93 2.32
CA SER A 346 -5.72 17.65 1.06
C SER A 346 -6.28 16.77 -0.05
N PHE A 347 -7.29 17.28 -0.74
CA PHE A 347 -7.95 16.70 -1.92
C PHE A 347 -7.99 17.72 -3.07
N VAL A 348 -7.17 18.77 -3.00
CA VAL A 348 -7.22 19.94 -3.88
C VAL A 348 -7.19 19.54 -5.36
N GLY A 349 -8.12 20.09 -6.14
CA GLY A 349 -8.14 19.91 -7.59
C GLY A 349 -8.52 18.51 -8.07
N SER A 350 -9.01 17.63 -7.18
CA SER A 350 -9.40 16.27 -7.57
C SER A 350 -10.74 16.23 -8.32
N THR A 351 -10.91 15.21 -9.15
CA THR A 351 -12.10 14.97 -9.97
C THR A 351 -12.80 13.69 -9.55
N PHE A 352 -14.11 13.77 -9.32
CA PHE A 352 -14.98 12.64 -8.95
C PHE A 352 -16.03 12.42 -10.04
N GLY A 353 -15.80 11.44 -10.91
CA GLY A 353 -16.66 11.05 -12.03
C GLY A 353 -17.93 10.29 -11.63
N HIS A 354 -18.04 9.92 -10.34
CA HIS A 354 -19.23 9.32 -9.76
C HIS A 354 -19.45 9.83 -8.32
N TYR A 355 -20.04 9.03 -7.43
CA TYR A 355 -20.19 9.41 -6.03
C TYR A 355 -18.87 9.39 -5.25
N PHE A 356 -18.68 10.40 -4.42
CA PHE A 356 -17.62 10.50 -3.42
C PHE A 356 -18.24 10.52 -2.03
N THR A 357 -17.76 9.65 -1.14
CA THR A 357 -18.18 9.60 0.25
C THR A 357 -16.98 9.81 1.17
N GLY A 358 -17.08 10.77 2.09
CA GLY A 358 -16.12 11.00 3.18
C GLY A 358 -16.85 11.12 4.50
N SER A 359 -17.89 10.30 4.68
CA SER A 359 -18.87 10.34 5.77
C SER A 359 -18.31 9.73 7.05
N ASP A 360 -18.91 10.06 8.19
CA ASP A 360 -18.56 9.55 9.52
C ASP A 360 -17.06 9.66 9.83
N SER A 361 -16.40 10.67 9.26
CA SER A 361 -14.96 10.88 9.38
C SER A 361 -14.63 12.00 10.36
N ALA A 362 -13.47 11.91 11.00
CA ALA A 362 -12.98 12.90 11.95
C ALA A 362 -11.70 13.55 11.44
N TYR A 363 -11.71 14.88 11.32
CA TYR A 363 -10.61 15.70 10.81
C TYR A 363 -10.11 16.63 11.91
N TYR A 364 -8.95 16.32 12.49
CA TYR A 364 -8.32 17.11 13.56
C TYR A 364 -7.33 18.16 13.05
N GLY A 365 -6.87 18.03 11.80
CA GLY A 365 -6.10 19.07 11.10
C GLY A 365 -6.97 19.80 10.07
N ARG A 366 -6.38 20.80 9.40
CA ARG A 366 -7.06 21.57 8.36
C ARG A 366 -7.35 20.70 7.15
N VAL A 367 -8.46 20.99 6.47
CA VAL A 367 -8.91 20.18 5.33
C VAL A 367 -9.13 21.04 4.10
N ALA A 368 -8.47 20.67 3.01
CA ALA A 368 -8.58 21.37 1.73
C ALA A 368 -9.26 20.50 0.67
N PHE A 369 -10.44 20.93 0.24
CA PHE A 369 -11.22 20.36 -0.86
C PHE A 369 -11.45 21.38 -1.97
N ASN A 370 -10.61 22.42 -2.08
CA ASN A 370 -10.86 23.50 -3.03
C ASN A 370 -10.54 23.12 -4.47
N ARG A 371 -11.28 23.72 -5.42
CA ARG A 371 -11.15 23.53 -6.87
C ARG A 371 -11.41 22.10 -7.35
N CYS A 372 -12.15 21.31 -6.57
CA CYS A 372 -12.59 19.98 -6.95
C CYS A 372 -13.77 20.02 -7.94
N ARG A 373 -13.90 18.95 -8.71
CA ARG A 373 -15.02 18.76 -9.65
C ARG A 373 -15.69 17.42 -9.38
N SER A 374 -17.00 17.40 -9.27
CA SER A 374 -17.77 16.16 -9.24
C SER A 374 -18.86 16.16 -10.30
N THR A 375 -19.14 15.00 -10.88
CA THR A 375 -20.37 14.76 -11.65
C THR A 375 -21.44 14.14 -10.76
N GLY A 376 -21.04 13.27 -9.82
CA GLY A 376 -21.94 12.59 -8.88
C GLY A 376 -22.11 13.29 -7.54
N TYR A 377 -22.72 12.55 -6.60
CA TYR A 377 -22.98 12.97 -5.22
C TYR A 377 -21.68 13.13 -4.44
N VAL A 378 -21.56 14.20 -3.67
CA VAL A 378 -20.47 14.40 -2.70
C VAL A 378 -21.09 14.46 -1.31
N THR A 379 -20.67 13.58 -0.40
CA THR A 379 -21.17 13.56 0.97
C THR A 379 -20.08 13.51 2.02
N PHE A 380 -20.26 14.30 3.07
CA PHE A 380 -19.49 14.31 4.32
C PHE A 380 -20.41 14.09 5.53
N ALA A 381 -21.50 13.34 5.33
CA ALA A 381 -22.52 13.18 6.34
C ALA A 381 -21.95 12.64 7.66
N GLY A 382 -22.42 13.16 8.79
CA GLY A 382 -21.98 12.73 10.12
C GLY A 382 -20.51 13.05 10.48
N SER A 383 -19.77 13.72 9.60
CA SER A 383 -18.34 14.00 9.82
C SER A 383 -18.10 15.17 10.76
N ILE A 384 -16.96 15.16 11.44
CA ILE A 384 -16.56 16.19 12.40
C ILE A 384 -15.27 16.84 11.92
N PHE A 385 -15.30 18.15 11.75
CA PHE A 385 -14.17 18.99 11.37
C PHE A 385 -13.78 19.85 12.56
N HIS A 386 -12.60 19.60 13.12
CA HIS A 386 -12.11 20.30 14.29
C HIS A 386 -11.39 21.59 13.95
N GLU A 387 -10.84 21.69 12.74
CA GLU A 387 -10.09 22.82 12.22
C GLU A 387 -10.72 23.36 10.93
N GLU A 388 -10.13 24.41 10.36
CA GLU A 388 -10.64 25.09 9.16
C GLU A 388 -10.83 24.15 7.96
N VAL A 389 -11.94 24.35 7.24
CA VAL A 389 -12.31 23.58 6.05
C VAL A 389 -12.45 24.50 4.84
N ASN A 390 -11.72 24.19 3.77
CA ASN A 390 -11.76 24.93 2.53
C ASN A 390 -12.48 24.14 1.42
N PHE A 391 -13.72 24.52 1.14
CA PHE A 391 -14.57 24.04 0.05
C PHE A 391 -14.70 25.07 -1.09
N THR A 392 -13.73 25.94 -1.29
CA THR A 392 -13.84 27.04 -2.26
C THR A 392 -13.69 26.58 -3.71
N GLY A 393 -14.43 27.22 -4.62
CA GLY A 393 -14.26 27.04 -6.07
C GLY A 393 -14.61 25.63 -6.58
N ASN A 394 -15.48 24.91 -5.88
CA ASN A 394 -15.89 23.56 -6.25
C ASN A 394 -17.04 23.54 -7.24
N VAL A 395 -17.05 22.54 -8.10
CA VAL A 395 -18.14 22.27 -9.03
C VAL A 395 -18.80 20.96 -8.62
N TYR A 396 -20.05 21.03 -8.13
CA TYR A 396 -20.86 19.88 -7.79
C TYR A 396 -21.89 19.64 -8.89
N GLY A 397 -21.72 18.58 -9.69
CA GLY A 397 -22.64 18.20 -10.76
C GLY A 397 -24.02 17.83 -10.21
N MET A 398 -24.07 16.93 -9.23
CA MET A 398 -25.31 16.56 -8.53
C MET A 398 -25.54 17.45 -7.30
N ASN A 399 -25.17 16.98 -6.11
CA ASN A 399 -25.24 17.76 -4.89
C ASN A 399 -24.03 17.58 -3.97
N LEU A 400 -23.90 18.54 -3.07
CA LEU A 400 -23.12 18.46 -1.84
C LEU A 400 -24.07 18.10 -0.68
N SER A 401 -23.72 17.12 0.13
CA SER A 401 -24.40 16.79 1.38
C SER A 401 -23.43 16.83 2.56
N VAL A 402 -23.66 17.73 3.51
CA VAL A 402 -22.94 17.79 4.78
C VAL A 402 -23.90 17.54 5.95
N ARG A 403 -24.93 16.73 5.69
CA ARG A 403 -25.96 16.41 6.67
C ARG A 403 -25.34 15.87 7.97
N GLU A 404 -25.78 16.38 9.11
CA GLU A 404 -25.27 15.99 10.44
C GLU A 404 -23.76 16.23 10.64
N ALA A 405 -23.09 16.95 9.74
CA ALA A 405 -21.69 17.30 9.91
C ALA A 405 -21.52 18.40 10.96
N VAL A 406 -20.40 18.37 11.68
CA VAL A 406 -20.07 19.35 12.73
C VAL A 406 -18.80 20.09 12.34
N PHE A 407 -18.91 21.41 12.17
CA PHE A 407 -17.78 22.30 11.90
C PHE A 407 -17.45 23.08 13.17
N LEU A 408 -16.34 22.75 13.82
CA LEU A 408 -15.89 23.45 15.02
C LEU A 408 -15.28 24.81 14.66
N GLU A 409 -14.41 24.86 13.67
CA GLU A 409 -13.82 26.09 13.18
C GLU A 409 -14.46 26.54 11.85
N GLY A 410 -13.81 27.47 11.16
CA GLY A 410 -14.34 28.10 9.96
C GLY A 410 -14.53 27.14 8.78
N VAL A 411 -15.63 27.30 8.05
CA VAL A 411 -15.87 26.62 6.76
C VAL A 411 -16.07 27.63 5.64
N ASP A 412 -15.29 27.51 4.58
CA ASP A 412 -15.37 28.38 3.41
C ASP A 412 -15.86 27.62 2.18
N CYS A 413 -17.10 27.88 1.76
CA CYS A 413 -17.72 27.32 0.57
C CYS A 413 -17.73 28.32 -0.61
N SER A 414 -16.99 29.43 -0.51
CA SER A 414 -17.11 30.55 -1.44
C SER A 414 -16.80 30.16 -2.90
N ASN A 415 -17.48 30.81 -3.83
CA ASN A 415 -17.31 30.63 -5.28
C ASN A 415 -17.54 29.19 -5.80
N SER A 416 -18.26 28.36 -5.04
CA SER A 416 -18.65 27.02 -5.46
C SER A 416 -20.00 27.01 -6.17
N VAL A 417 -20.30 25.95 -6.92
CA VAL A 417 -21.55 25.81 -7.68
C VAL A 417 -22.16 24.43 -7.50
N CYS A 418 -23.48 24.38 -7.33
CA CYS A 418 -24.27 23.15 -7.26
C CYS A 418 -25.30 23.13 -8.40
N HIS A 419 -25.20 22.15 -9.30
CA HIS A 419 -25.93 22.15 -10.56
C HIS A 419 -27.30 21.48 -10.50
N GLU A 420 -27.38 20.17 -10.28
CA GLU A 420 -28.62 19.41 -10.57
C GLU A 420 -29.53 19.13 -9.36
N ARG A 421 -28.97 19.06 -8.14
CA ARG A 421 -29.75 18.74 -6.92
C ARG A 421 -29.50 19.75 -5.82
N ALA A 422 -30.44 19.84 -4.88
CA ALA A 422 -30.33 20.70 -3.72
C ALA A 422 -29.10 20.33 -2.88
N ALA A 423 -28.30 21.34 -2.55
CA ALA A 423 -27.27 21.20 -1.52
C ALA A 423 -27.93 20.94 -0.16
N ASN A 424 -27.48 19.91 0.52
CA ASN A 424 -28.10 19.38 1.73
C ASN A 424 -27.25 19.69 2.96
N PHE A 425 -27.58 20.77 3.66
CA PHE A 425 -26.93 21.18 4.91
C PHE A 425 -27.75 20.76 6.15
N ARG A 426 -28.87 20.04 5.97
CA ARG A 426 -29.78 19.68 7.05
C ARG A 426 -29.06 19.10 8.25
N GLU A 427 -29.46 19.51 9.44
CA GLU A 427 -28.93 18.98 10.71
C GLU A 427 -27.42 19.21 10.90
N ALA A 428 -26.75 19.97 10.01
CA ALA A 428 -25.35 20.36 10.18
C ALA A 428 -25.19 21.42 11.28
N ALA A 429 -24.05 21.42 11.93
CA ALA A 429 -23.74 22.32 13.03
C ALA A 429 -22.51 23.18 12.70
N PHE A 430 -22.71 24.50 12.66
CA PHE A 430 -21.68 25.49 12.36
C PHE A 430 -21.30 26.22 13.65
N MET A 431 -20.31 25.68 14.37
CA MET A 431 -19.82 26.25 15.62
C MET A 431 -18.80 27.36 15.39
N GLY A 432 -18.10 27.31 14.26
CA GLY A 432 -17.28 28.39 13.71
C GLY A 432 -18.03 29.20 12.64
N GLY A 433 -17.33 30.14 12.02
CA GLY A 433 -17.88 30.95 10.95
C GLY A 433 -18.10 30.17 9.65
N ALA A 434 -19.06 30.58 8.83
CA ALA A 434 -19.31 29.97 7.53
C ALA A 434 -19.45 31.02 6.41
N SER A 435 -18.74 30.82 5.30
CA SER A 435 -18.86 31.66 4.12
C SER A 435 -19.46 30.90 2.94
N PHE A 436 -20.53 31.46 2.37
CA PHE A 436 -21.16 31.07 1.12
C PHE A 436 -21.02 32.18 0.07
N ALA A 437 -20.07 33.10 0.26
CA ALA A 437 -19.87 34.24 -0.61
C ALA A 437 -19.66 33.81 -2.07
N GLY A 438 -20.54 34.26 -2.96
CA GLY A 438 -20.44 33.89 -4.38
C GLY A 438 -20.77 32.42 -4.68
N PHE A 439 -21.36 31.67 -3.74
CA PHE A 439 -21.87 30.33 -4.04
C PHE A 439 -23.05 30.45 -5.02
N ARG A 440 -23.12 29.57 -6.02
CA ARG A 440 -24.23 29.50 -6.99
C ARG A 440 -25.06 28.22 -6.81
N PHE A 441 -26.36 28.39 -6.56
CA PHE A 441 -27.35 27.32 -6.53
C PHE A 441 -28.18 27.39 -7.82
N VAL A 442 -28.08 26.35 -8.65
CA VAL A 442 -28.73 26.32 -9.97
C VAL A 442 -30.08 25.61 -9.90
N ALA A 443 -30.13 24.28 -9.71
CA ALA A 443 -31.41 23.57 -9.87
C ALA A 443 -32.43 23.70 -8.73
N ASN A 444 -31.99 23.85 -7.48
CA ASN A 444 -32.90 23.82 -6.32
C ASN A 444 -32.40 24.69 -5.18
N GLU A 445 -33.35 25.13 -4.35
CA GLU A 445 -33.09 25.84 -3.10
C GLU A 445 -32.28 24.97 -2.11
N PRO A 446 -31.21 25.51 -1.48
CA PRO A 446 -30.42 24.77 -0.51
C PRO A 446 -31.18 24.54 0.80
N ALA A 447 -31.02 23.36 1.38
CA ALA A 447 -31.74 22.98 2.59
C ALA A 447 -30.90 23.17 3.85
N PHE A 448 -31.36 24.03 4.76
CA PHE A 448 -30.75 24.32 6.07
C PHE A 448 -31.65 23.89 7.25
N ASP A 449 -32.63 23.02 7.01
CA ASP A 449 -33.55 22.56 8.04
C ASP A 449 -32.80 21.97 9.24
N ARG A 450 -33.13 22.44 10.44
CA ARG A 450 -32.56 21.99 11.71
C ARG A 450 -31.04 22.14 11.81
N CYS A 451 -30.42 23.00 11.01
CA CYS A 451 -29.03 23.41 11.24
C CYS A 451 -28.88 24.07 12.62
N LEU A 452 -27.70 23.95 13.23
CA LEU A 452 -27.36 24.59 14.49
C LEU A 452 -26.24 25.61 14.28
N PHE A 453 -26.48 26.87 14.61
CA PHE A 453 -25.52 27.96 14.48
C PHE A 453 -25.04 28.48 15.84
N ASN A 454 -23.77 28.87 15.91
CA ASN A 454 -23.22 29.63 17.02
C ASN A 454 -23.48 31.13 16.80
N PRO A 455 -24.33 31.79 17.62
CA PRO A 455 -24.69 33.20 17.41
C PRO A 455 -23.50 34.17 17.57
N MET A 456 -22.37 33.71 18.10
CA MET A 456 -21.15 34.52 18.27
C MET A 456 -20.18 34.43 17.09
N ALA A 457 -20.45 33.58 16.08
CA ALA A 457 -19.59 33.41 14.91
C ALA A 457 -20.02 34.28 13.72
N GLY A 458 -19.09 34.51 12.79
CA GLY A 458 -19.34 35.29 11.58
C GLY A 458 -19.89 34.45 10.43
N TYR A 459 -20.94 34.92 9.76
CA TYR A 459 -21.57 34.22 8.64
C TYR A 459 -21.76 35.13 7.42
N LEU A 460 -21.45 34.61 6.24
CA LEU A 460 -21.65 35.29 4.97
C LEU A 460 -22.55 34.44 4.06
N PHE A 461 -23.82 34.82 3.94
CA PHE A 461 -24.83 34.10 3.15
C PHE A 461 -25.10 34.72 1.77
N ASN A 462 -24.24 35.62 1.30
CA ASN A 462 -24.37 36.31 0.02
C ASN A 462 -24.01 35.38 -1.15
N VAL A 463 -25.02 34.83 -1.81
CA VAL A 463 -24.85 34.01 -3.03
C VAL A 463 -24.40 34.84 -4.22
N ALA A 464 -23.90 34.17 -5.27
CA ALA A 464 -23.47 34.83 -6.50
C ALA A 464 -24.59 35.64 -7.17
N MET A 465 -24.23 36.78 -7.75
CA MET A 465 -25.11 37.50 -8.67
C MET A 465 -25.51 36.57 -9.83
N GLY A 466 -26.83 36.43 -10.04
CA GLY A 466 -27.40 35.51 -11.04
C GLY A 466 -27.49 34.04 -10.59
N SER A 467 -27.38 33.73 -9.30
CA SER A 467 -27.83 32.44 -8.75
C SER A 467 -29.35 32.29 -8.94
N GLU A 468 -29.82 31.11 -9.37
CA GLU A 468 -31.26 30.86 -9.60
C GLU A 468 -32.02 30.76 -8.28
N HIS A 469 -31.35 30.25 -7.24
CA HIS A 469 -31.87 30.21 -5.87
C HIS A 469 -30.97 30.96 -4.89
N CYS A 470 -31.59 31.57 -3.89
CA CYS A 470 -30.93 32.18 -2.73
C CYS A 470 -30.96 31.23 -1.53
N ILE A 471 -30.22 31.57 -0.47
CA ILE A 471 -30.39 30.91 0.83
C ILE A 471 -31.63 31.52 1.50
N PRO A 472 -32.66 30.73 1.86
CA PRO A 472 -33.84 31.25 2.55
C PRO A 472 -33.48 31.76 3.93
N MET A 473 -33.63 33.08 4.18
CA MET A 473 -33.28 33.73 5.44
C MET A 473 -34.51 34.09 6.26
N ALA A 474 -34.46 33.85 7.57
CA ALA A 474 -35.49 34.29 8.50
C ALA A 474 -35.41 35.81 8.76
N ALA A 475 -36.56 36.43 9.05
CA ALA A 475 -36.62 37.84 9.44
C ALA A 475 -36.06 38.05 10.85
N GLY A 476 -35.13 38.98 11.03
CA GLY A 476 -34.54 39.32 12.33
C GLY A 476 -33.06 39.72 12.23
N CYS A 477 -32.48 40.18 13.35
CA CYS A 477 -31.05 40.49 13.46
C CYS A 477 -30.49 39.84 14.74
N PRO A 478 -29.51 38.92 14.64
CA PRO A 478 -28.90 38.38 13.41
C PRO A 478 -29.87 37.46 12.63
N SER A 479 -29.80 37.49 11.29
CA SER A 479 -30.60 36.65 10.40
C SER A 479 -29.90 35.31 10.14
N PHE A 480 -30.60 34.20 10.36
CA PHE A 480 -30.14 32.84 10.03
C PHE A 480 -31.04 32.19 8.97
N PRO A 481 -30.60 31.11 8.31
CA PRO A 481 -31.44 30.37 7.38
C PRO A 481 -32.75 29.88 8.03
N ILE A 482 -33.85 29.86 7.27
CA ILE A 482 -35.15 29.39 7.75
C ILE A 482 -35.05 27.93 8.19
N GLY A 483 -35.71 27.59 9.31
CA GLY A 483 -35.71 26.24 9.87
C GLY A 483 -34.47 25.89 10.70
N SER A 484 -33.49 26.79 10.80
CA SER A 484 -32.31 26.62 11.64
C SER A 484 -32.56 26.99 13.11
N ARG A 485 -31.61 26.62 13.97
CA ARG A 485 -31.58 26.83 15.41
C ARG A 485 -30.27 27.51 15.79
N THR A 486 -30.26 28.21 16.92
CA THR A 486 -29.06 28.83 17.47
C THR A 486 -28.71 28.22 18.83
N LEU A 487 -27.42 28.10 19.13
CA LEU A 487 -26.97 27.72 20.47
C LEU A 487 -27.42 28.75 21.51
N THR A 488 -27.87 28.24 22.66
CA THR A 488 -28.10 29.06 23.86
C THR A 488 -26.77 29.37 24.55
N GLU A 489 -26.76 30.32 25.48
CA GLU A 489 -25.58 30.61 26.32
C GLU A 489 -25.06 29.36 27.06
N GLN A 490 -25.96 28.56 27.65
CA GLN A 490 -25.60 27.28 28.26
C GLN A 490 -25.03 26.28 27.23
N GLY A 491 -25.56 26.28 26.01
CA GLY A 491 -25.04 25.50 24.90
C GLY A 491 -23.61 25.88 24.52
N LEU A 492 -23.30 27.19 24.51
CA LEU A 492 -21.94 27.70 24.25
C LEU A 492 -20.96 27.29 25.35
N ILE A 493 -21.36 27.37 26.62
CA ILE A 493 -20.56 26.89 27.75
C ILE A 493 -20.28 25.39 27.58
N ARG A 494 -21.31 24.59 27.28
CA ARG A 494 -21.15 23.14 27.09
C ARG A 494 -20.27 22.79 25.90
N LEU A 495 -20.39 23.50 24.77
CA LEU A 495 -19.50 23.37 23.62
C LEU A 495 -18.04 23.61 24.02
N SER A 496 -17.77 24.64 24.83
CA SER A 496 -16.41 24.95 25.30
C SER A 496 -15.82 23.80 26.12
N SER A 497 -16.63 23.13 26.95
CA SER A 497 -16.22 21.95 27.71
C SER A 497 -15.87 20.75 26.80
N TYR A 498 -16.67 20.49 25.76
CA TYR A 498 -16.36 19.45 24.78
C TYR A 498 -15.06 19.75 24.03
N ARG A 499 -14.88 20.98 23.54
CA ARG A 499 -13.63 21.42 22.91
C ARG A 499 -12.43 21.22 23.83
N GLN A 500 -12.56 21.58 25.10
CA GLN A 500 -11.50 21.38 26.08
C GLN A 500 -11.18 19.90 26.29
N SER A 501 -12.19 19.03 26.35
CA SER A 501 -12.00 17.58 26.47
C SER A 501 -11.28 16.99 25.26
N ILE A 502 -11.69 17.38 24.05
CA ILE A 502 -11.06 16.94 22.79
C ILE A 502 -9.60 17.43 22.75
N ASN A 503 -9.35 18.71 23.04
CA ASN A 503 -8.00 19.27 23.03
C ASN A 503 -7.08 18.59 24.06
N ARG A 504 -7.61 18.21 25.23
CA ARG A 504 -6.87 17.42 26.21
C ARG A 504 -6.51 16.03 25.68
N ALA A 505 -7.46 15.33 25.07
CA ALA A 505 -7.23 14.01 24.48
C ALA A 505 -6.23 14.07 23.31
N ALA A 506 -6.36 15.08 22.43
CA ALA A 506 -5.45 15.30 21.31
C ALA A 506 -4.02 15.60 21.79
N LYS A 507 -3.87 16.45 22.80
CA LYS A 507 -2.57 16.75 23.43
C LYS A 507 -1.98 15.52 24.14
N ALA A 508 -2.80 14.71 24.81
CA ALA A 508 -2.36 13.47 25.42
C ALA A 508 -1.83 12.49 24.35
N LEU A 509 -2.57 12.34 23.25
CA LEU A 509 -2.14 11.54 22.11
C LEU A 509 -0.81 12.03 21.53
N GLU A 510 -0.64 13.34 21.34
CA GLU A 510 0.60 13.93 20.85
C GLU A 510 1.79 13.64 21.80
N VAL A 511 1.60 13.86 23.09
CA VAL A 511 2.63 13.64 24.12
C VAL A 511 3.02 12.15 24.18
N MET A 512 2.04 11.25 24.22
CA MET A 512 2.28 9.80 24.25
C MET A 512 2.98 9.36 22.97
N THR A 513 2.54 9.85 21.81
CA THR A 513 3.18 9.59 20.52
C THR A 513 4.66 9.96 20.52
N ARG A 514 5.02 11.13 21.07
CA ARG A 514 6.42 11.57 21.17
C ARG A 514 7.24 10.74 22.18
N ARG A 515 6.61 10.25 23.25
CA ARG A 515 7.28 9.57 24.37
C ARG A 515 7.52 8.09 24.10
N THR A 516 6.50 7.36 23.65
CA THR A 516 6.50 5.90 23.57
C THR A 516 6.52 5.38 22.13
N GLY A 517 6.45 6.28 21.14
CA GLY A 517 6.34 5.92 19.73
C GLY A 517 4.90 5.56 19.34
N GLN A 518 4.59 5.67 18.04
CA GLN A 518 3.22 5.61 17.51
C GLN A 518 2.51 4.26 17.64
N ASP A 519 3.24 3.19 18.00
CA ASP A 519 2.72 1.81 18.04
C ASP A 519 2.51 1.28 19.46
N SER A 520 2.76 2.11 20.47
CA SER A 520 2.59 1.71 21.86
C SER A 520 1.09 1.52 22.20
N PRO A 521 0.73 0.53 23.05
CA PRO A 521 -0.65 0.32 23.49
C PRO A 521 -1.30 1.60 24.03
N GLU A 522 -0.52 2.44 24.72
CA GLU A 522 -0.97 3.70 25.28
C GLU A 522 -1.33 4.74 24.21
N VAL A 523 -0.63 4.75 23.07
CA VAL A 523 -0.99 5.60 21.93
C VAL A 523 -2.30 5.13 21.29
N LEU A 524 -2.52 3.81 21.20
CA LEU A 524 -3.78 3.26 20.69
C LEU A 524 -4.97 3.59 21.61
N GLU A 525 -4.76 3.50 22.91
CA GLU A 525 -5.74 3.92 23.92
C GLU A 525 -6.04 5.42 23.80
N ALA A 526 -5.02 6.28 23.74
CA ALA A 526 -5.19 7.72 23.57
C ALA A 526 -5.94 8.10 22.27
N ARG A 527 -5.76 7.34 21.17
CA ARG A 527 -6.56 7.51 19.94
C ARG A 527 -8.02 7.16 20.15
N THR A 528 -8.28 6.10 20.91
CA THR A 528 -9.64 5.64 21.22
C THR A 528 -10.34 6.67 22.11
N GLU A 529 -9.65 7.21 23.11
CA GLU A 529 -10.15 8.30 23.96
C GLU A 529 -10.47 9.56 23.14
N LEU A 530 -9.59 9.95 22.22
CA LEU A 530 -9.80 11.09 21.34
C LEU A 530 -11.06 10.91 20.47
N ARG A 531 -11.25 9.72 19.88
CA ARG A 531 -12.47 9.39 19.13
C ARG A 531 -13.72 9.45 20.01
N ALA A 532 -13.67 8.85 21.20
CA ALA A 532 -14.80 8.87 22.12
C ALA A 532 -15.20 10.30 22.53
N ALA A 533 -14.23 11.19 22.76
CA ALA A 533 -14.49 12.60 23.07
C ALA A 533 -15.21 13.32 21.90
N SER A 534 -14.78 13.08 20.67
CA SER A 534 -15.39 13.65 19.47
C SER A 534 -16.79 13.07 19.19
N GLU A 535 -16.98 11.76 19.39
CA GLU A 535 -18.29 11.12 19.31
C GLU A 535 -19.27 11.65 20.35
N ALA A 536 -18.81 11.92 21.58
CA ALA A 536 -19.64 12.52 22.62
C ALA A 536 -20.12 13.93 22.25
N LEU A 537 -19.26 14.75 21.64
CA LEU A 537 -19.62 16.04 21.05
C LEU A 537 -20.67 15.86 19.95
N ALA A 538 -20.42 14.98 18.98
CA ALA A 538 -21.33 14.77 17.86
C ALA A 538 -22.69 14.23 18.30
N SER A 539 -22.72 13.33 19.29
CA SER A 539 -23.95 12.83 19.90
C SER A 539 -24.76 13.95 20.56
N TRP A 540 -24.09 14.82 21.33
CA TRP A 540 -24.75 15.98 21.92
C TRP A 540 -25.29 16.94 20.85
N VAL A 541 -24.50 17.25 19.82
CA VAL A 541 -24.95 18.09 18.70
C VAL A 541 -26.16 17.50 17.98
N ARG A 542 -26.15 16.19 17.69
CA ARG A 542 -27.30 15.48 17.09
C ARG A 542 -28.56 15.60 17.95
N SER A 543 -28.45 15.54 19.28
CA SER A 543 -29.61 15.75 20.16
C SER A 543 -30.22 17.17 20.04
N LEU A 544 -29.40 18.16 19.67
CA LEU A 544 -29.82 19.53 19.45
C LEU A 544 -30.46 19.74 18.07
N THR A 545 -30.06 18.97 17.06
CA THR A 545 -30.61 19.06 15.69
C THR A 545 -31.74 18.06 15.43
N ALA A 546 -32.00 17.13 16.36
CA ALA A 546 -33.08 16.16 16.27
C ALA A 546 -34.49 16.82 16.17
N PRO A 547 -35.47 16.15 15.51
CA PRO A 547 -36.86 16.58 15.49
C PRO A 547 -37.46 16.67 16.90
N ASP A 548 -38.41 17.59 17.11
CA ASP A 548 -39.00 17.83 18.44
C ASP A 548 -39.83 16.64 18.97
N THR A 549 -40.20 15.69 18.11
CA THR A 549 -40.86 14.43 18.51
C THR A 549 -39.91 13.38 19.09
N ALA A 550 -38.60 13.64 19.08
CA ALA A 550 -37.55 12.70 19.51
C ALA A 550 -36.80 13.16 20.78
N ARG A 551 -37.25 14.24 21.43
CA ARG A 551 -36.62 14.82 22.63
C ARG A 551 -37.32 14.42 23.92
#